data_AF-A0A1G0RXI9-F1
#
_entry.id   AF-A0A1G0RXI9-F1
#
_cell.length_a   1.000
_cell.length_b   1.000
_cell.length_c   1.000
_cell.angle_alpha   90.00
_cell.angle_beta   90.00
_cell.angle_gamma   90.00
#
_symmetry.space_group_name_H-M   'P 1'
#
loop_
_entity.id
_entity.type
_entity.pdbx_description
1 polymer ?
#
loop_
_entity_poly.entity_id
_entity_poly.type
_entity_poly.pdbx_seq_one_letter_code
_entity_poly.pdbx_strand_id
1 'polypeptide(L)'
;MTSKVINRTIDEEYYARYEIGASDIMIESLFKMAEYCHTNRVKFILINTPLHSKFKSEIPEYYFKLHNRVLFNLKNRYNNIYYFGFSFENYLNSLLGDGDHLNALGTKRFSKEIKDLVSK
;
A
#
# COMPACT_ATOMS: atom_id res chain seq x y z
N MET A 1 -8.13 17.81 -6.69
CA MET A 1 -7.87 16.73 -7.65
C MET A 1 -9.10 16.53 -8.52
N THR A 2 -8.94 16.47 -9.83
CA THR A 2 -10.09 16.34 -10.74
C THR A 2 -10.37 14.86 -11.02
N SER A 3 -11.63 14.50 -11.31
CA SER A 3 -12.02 13.14 -11.69
C SER A 3 -11.19 12.56 -12.83
N LYS A 4 -10.64 13.40 -13.72
CA LYS A 4 -9.84 12.99 -14.87
C LYS A 4 -8.47 12.41 -14.49
N VAL A 5 -7.85 12.92 -13.41
CA VAL A 5 -6.56 12.39 -12.92
C VAL A 5 -6.76 11.04 -12.28
N ILE A 6 -7.79 10.90 -11.43
CA ILE A 6 -8.12 9.64 -10.75
C ILE A 6 -8.46 8.54 -11.75
N ASN A 7 -9.33 8.83 -12.73
CA ASN A 7 -9.71 7.84 -13.73
C ASN A 7 -8.50 7.38 -14.57
N ARG A 8 -7.59 8.30 -14.90
CA ARG A 8 -6.37 7.96 -15.64
C ARG A 8 -5.47 7.01 -14.84
N THR A 9 -5.22 7.29 -13.56
CA THR A 9 -4.41 6.42 -12.71
C THR A 9 -5.02 5.02 -12.60
N ILE A 10 -6.34 4.93 -12.44
CA ILE A 10 -7.06 3.64 -12.36
C ILE A 10 -6.94 2.85 -13.66
N ASP A 11 -7.17 3.52 -14.79
CA ASP A 11 -7.04 2.89 -16.10
C ASP A 11 -5.60 2.39 -16.28
N GLU A 12 -4.59 3.24 -16.06
CA GLU A 12 -3.17 2.86 -16.22
C GLU A 12 -2.73 1.72 -15.28
N GLU A 13 -3.19 1.71 -14.03
CA GLU A 13 -2.72 0.77 -13.01
C GLU A 13 -3.48 -0.55 -12.98
N TYR A 14 -4.78 -0.54 -13.28
CA TYR A 14 -5.64 -1.70 -13.07
C TYR A 14 -6.34 -2.23 -14.32
N TYR A 15 -6.55 -1.41 -15.35
CA TYR A 15 -7.38 -1.81 -16.50
C TYR A 15 -6.69 -1.66 -17.88
N ALA A 16 -5.51 -1.05 -17.97
CA ALA A 16 -4.77 -0.82 -19.22
C ALA A 16 -4.21 -2.11 -19.84
N ARG A 17 -4.15 -3.19 -19.05
CA ARG A 17 -3.87 -4.54 -19.52
C ARG A 17 -5.13 -5.33 -19.21
N TYR A 18 -5.81 -5.85 -20.22
CA TYR A 18 -7.07 -6.60 -20.10
C TYR A 18 -7.01 -7.88 -19.22
N GLU A 19 -5.97 -8.05 -18.42
CA GLU A 19 -5.77 -9.15 -17.49
C GLU A 19 -5.62 -8.61 -16.06
N ILE A 20 -6.65 -8.86 -15.24
CA ILE A 20 -6.55 -8.69 -13.79
C ILE A 20 -5.52 -9.69 -13.29
N GLY A 21 -4.44 -9.19 -12.69
CA GLY A 21 -3.35 -10.02 -12.20
C GLY A 21 -2.35 -9.21 -11.40
N ALA A 22 -1.43 -9.92 -10.75
CA ALA A 22 -0.29 -9.31 -10.07
C ALA A 22 1.00 -9.99 -10.52
N SER A 23 2.11 -9.26 -10.43
CA SER A 23 3.42 -9.82 -10.75
C SER A 23 3.84 -10.82 -9.68
N ASP A 24 3.93 -12.09 -10.04
CA ASP A 24 4.44 -13.14 -9.16
C ASP A 24 5.87 -12.83 -8.69
N ILE A 25 6.69 -12.22 -9.56
CA ILE A 25 8.05 -11.78 -9.23
C ILE A 25 8.02 -10.76 -8.10
N MET A 26 7.11 -9.78 -8.13
CA MET A 26 6.99 -8.77 -7.06
C MET A 26 6.58 -9.39 -5.73
N ILE A 27 5.65 -10.35 -5.77
CA ILE A 27 5.24 -11.10 -4.58
C ILE A 27 6.43 -11.90 -4.04
N GLU A 28 7.14 -12.65 -4.88
CA GLU A 28 8.31 -13.43 -4.49
C GLU A 28 9.42 -12.54 -3.90
N SER A 29 9.69 -11.38 -4.50
CA SER A 29 10.64 -10.39 -3.98
C SER A 29 10.26 -9.92 -2.57
N LEU A 30 8.96 -9.70 -2.30
CA LEU A 30 8.49 -9.34 -0.97
C LEU A 30 8.76 -10.44 0.07
N PHE A 31 8.55 -11.71 -0.30
CA PHE A 31 8.88 -12.84 0.57
C PHE A 31 10.40 -12.97 0.82
N LYS A 32 11.24 -12.71 -0.18
CA LYS A 32 12.70 -12.70 -0.04
C LYS A 32 13.16 -11.56 0.88
N MET A 33 12.59 -10.37 0.76
CA MET A 33 12.86 -9.26 1.70
C MET A 33 12.47 -9.64 3.13
N ALA A 34 11.30 -10.27 3.31
CA ALA A 34 10.85 -10.71 4.62
C ALA A 34 11.77 -11.78 5.24
N GLU A 35 12.19 -12.77 4.45
CA GLU A 35 13.16 -13.78 4.87
C GLU A 35 14.50 -13.18 5.27
N TYR A 36 15.01 -12.24 4.47
CA TYR A 36 16.25 -11.54 4.77
C TYR A 36 16.16 -10.77 6.08
N CYS A 37 15.09 -9.99 6.28
CA CYS A 37 14.87 -9.27 7.54
C CYS A 37 14.73 -10.22 8.73
N HIS A 38 14.01 -11.34 8.57
CA HIS A 38 13.85 -12.36 9.61
C HIS A 38 15.20 -12.96 10.03
N THR A 39 15.98 -13.42 9.05
CA THR A 39 17.31 -14.02 9.27
C THR A 39 18.25 -13.05 9.98
N ASN A 40 18.19 -11.77 9.64
CA ASN A 40 19.03 -10.73 10.22
C ASN A 40 18.43 -10.07 11.47
N ARG A 41 17.32 -10.59 12.00
CA ARG A 41 16.62 -10.05 13.19
C ARG A 41 16.23 -8.57 13.06
N VAL A 42 15.89 -8.15 11.84
CA VAL A 42 15.42 -6.80 11.53
C VAL A 42 13.89 -6.77 11.61
N LYS A 43 13.34 -5.79 12.34
CA LYS A 43 11.90 -5.51 12.35
C LYS A 43 11.49 -5.06 10.94
N PHE A 44 10.62 -5.81 10.27
CA PHE A 44 10.16 -5.46 8.93
C PHE A 44 8.74 -4.92 8.99
N ILE A 45 8.60 -3.63 8.67
CA ILE A 45 7.35 -2.89 8.79
C ILE A 45 6.83 -2.60 7.38
N LEU A 46 5.65 -3.13 7.09
CA LEU A 46 4.90 -2.87 5.86
C LEU A 46 3.90 -1.74 6.11
N ILE A 47 3.88 -0.76 5.22
CA ILE A 47 3.00 0.40 5.30
C ILE A 47 2.34 0.56 3.94
N ASN A 48 1.02 0.74 3.91
CA ASN A 48 0.32 1.29 2.75
C ASN A 48 -0.09 2.74 3.05
N THR A 49 -0.14 3.57 2.02
CA THR A 49 -0.52 4.98 2.15
C THR A 49 -2.04 5.17 2.16
N PRO A 50 -2.52 6.31 2.68
CA PRO A 50 -3.88 6.75 2.47
C PRO A 50 -4.22 6.82 0.98
N LEU A 51 -5.42 6.40 0.61
CA LEU A 51 -5.92 6.43 -0.76
C LEU A 51 -7.02 7.48 -0.90
N HIS A 52 -7.13 8.07 -2.09
CA HIS A 52 -8.29 8.88 -2.41
C HIS A 52 -9.56 8.00 -2.39
N SER A 53 -10.64 8.46 -1.77
CA SER A 53 -11.87 7.66 -1.58
C SER A 53 -12.44 7.13 -2.90
N LYS A 54 -12.50 8.01 -3.92
CA LYS A 54 -12.91 7.63 -5.28
C LYS A 54 -11.98 6.60 -5.93
N PHE A 55 -10.67 6.77 -5.78
CA PHE A 55 -9.69 5.84 -6.33
C PHE A 55 -9.89 4.44 -5.73
N LYS A 56 -9.97 4.40 -4.40
CA LYS A 56 -10.23 3.18 -3.64
C LYS A 56 -11.51 2.45 -4.07
N SER A 57 -12.61 3.16 -4.35
CA SER A 57 -13.86 2.52 -4.75
C SER A 57 -13.80 1.84 -6.12
N GLU A 58 -12.79 2.17 -6.92
CA GLU A 58 -12.63 1.65 -8.28
C GLU A 58 -11.56 0.55 -8.37
N ILE A 59 -10.80 0.31 -7.29
CA ILE A 59 -9.85 -0.80 -7.20
C ILE A 59 -10.63 -2.14 -7.22
N PRO A 60 -10.31 -3.07 -8.14
CA PRO A 60 -10.93 -4.38 -8.17
C PRO A 60 -10.78 -5.15 -6.85
N GLU A 61 -11.86 -5.82 -6.42
CA GLU A 61 -11.88 -6.63 -5.18
C GLU A 61 -10.77 -7.70 -5.16
N TYR A 62 -10.37 -8.19 -6.34
CA TYR A 62 -9.23 -9.09 -6.52
C TYR A 62 -7.97 -8.60 -5.80
N TYR A 63 -7.63 -7.31 -5.92
CA TYR A 63 -6.40 -6.76 -5.34
C TYR A 63 -6.48 -6.67 -3.82
N PHE A 64 -7.65 -6.35 -3.26
CA PHE A 64 -7.85 -6.39 -1.80
C PHE A 64 -7.71 -7.82 -1.26
N LYS A 65 -8.30 -8.81 -1.94
CA LYS A 65 -8.17 -10.23 -1.58
C LYS A 65 -6.73 -10.71 -1.67
N LEU A 66 -6.03 -10.37 -2.75
CA LEU A 66 -4.62 -10.70 -2.94
C LEU A 66 -3.75 -10.09 -1.85
N HIS A 67 -3.90 -8.79 -1.60
CA HIS A 67 -3.18 -8.06 -0.56
C HIS A 67 -3.35 -8.73 0.81
N ASN A 68 -4.60 -9.03 1.20
CA ASN A 68 -4.89 -9.67 2.48
C ASN A 68 -4.30 -11.09 2.56
N ARG A 69 -4.34 -11.86 1.48
CA ARG A 69 -3.73 -13.19 1.39
C ARG A 69 -2.21 -13.13 1.55
N VAL A 70 -1.54 -12.18 0.87
CA VAL A 70 -0.08 -11.99 0.97
C VAL A 70 0.31 -11.60 2.38
N LEU A 71 -0.40 -10.63 3.00
CA LEU A 71 -0.14 -10.23 4.39
C LEU A 71 -0.33 -11.37 5.38
N PHE A 72 -1.40 -12.16 5.23
CA PHE A 72 -1.66 -13.32 6.07
C PHE A 72 -0.50 -14.32 6.00
N ASN A 73 -0.05 -14.66 4.79
CA ASN A 73 1.05 -15.59 4.58
C ASN A 73 2.37 -15.07 5.18
N LEU A 74 2.67 -13.79 5.02
CA LEU A 74 3.88 -13.17 5.60
C LEU A 74 3.86 -13.22 7.13
N LYS A 75 2.74 -12.83 7.75
CA LYS A 75 2.61 -12.80 9.22
C LYS A 75 2.64 -14.19 9.86
N ASN A 76 2.10 -15.21 9.18
CA ASN A 76 2.16 -16.58 9.67
C ASN A 76 3.54 -17.21 9.53
N ARG A 77 4.33 -16.77 8.54
CA ARG A 77 5.66 -17.31 8.28
C ARG A 77 6.76 -16.61 9.09
N TYR A 78 6.61 -15.32 9.36
CA TYR A 78 7.65 -14.50 9.97
C TYR A 78 7.08 -13.68 11.13
N ASN A 79 7.63 -13.89 12.33
CA ASN A 79 7.18 -13.22 13.57
C ASN A 79 7.67 -11.76 13.71
N ASN A 80 8.56 -11.30 12.85
CA ASN A 80 9.14 -9.94 12.84
C ASN A 80 8.45 -9.01 11.82
N ILE A 81 7.29 -9.41 11.28
CA ILE A 81 6.50 -8.63 10.31
C ILE A 81 5.41 -7.83 11.03
N TYR A 82 5.41 -6.53 10.77
CA TYR A 82 4.39 -5.60 11.24
C TYR A 82 3.73 -4.95 10.04
N TYR A 83 2.44 -4.65 10.14
CA TYR A 83 1.70 -3.99 9.06
C TYR A 83 0.87 -2.85 9.64
N PHE A 84 1.03 -1.66 9.07
CA PHE A 84 0.25 -0.48 9.39
C PHE A 84 -0.58 -0.06 8.17
N GLY A 85 -1.90 -0.21 8.33
CA GLY A 85 -2.90 -0.03 7.29
C GLY A 85 -3.48 1.38 7.26
N PHE A 86 -3.13 2.24 6.29
CA PHE A 86 -3.69 3.61 6.17
C PHE A 86 -4.63 3.83 4.99
N SER A 87 -4.82 2.86 4.09
CA SER A 87 -5.72 3.04 2.93
C SER A 87 -7.21 3.28 3.28
N PHE A 88 -7.59 3.19 4.57
CA PHE A 88 -8.92 3.49 5.08
C PHE A 88 -8.97 4.78 5.91
N GLU A 89 -7.83 5.45 6.10
CA GLU A 89 -7.76 6.71 6.83
C GLU A 89 -8.29 7.86 5.97
N ASN A 90 -9.12 8.70 6.57
CA ASN A 90 -9.75 9.82 5.88
C ASN A 90 -8.77 10.99 5.77
N TYR A 91 -7.92 10.94 4.75
CA TYR A 91 -7.10 12.08 4.36
C TYR A 91 -7.92 13.07 3.53
N LEU A 92 -7.74 14.37 3.80
CA LEU A 92 -8.32 15.41 2.97
C LEU A 92 -7.71 15.34 1.56
N ASN A 93 -8.52 15.56 0.52
CA ASN A 93 -8.06 15.55 -0.86
C ASN A 93 -6.93 16.57 -1.13
N SER A 94 -6.83 17.62 -0.31
CA SER A 94 -5.74 18.60 -0.35
C SER A 94 -4.37 18.05 0.09
N LEU A 95 -4.33 16.82 0.63
CA LEU A 95 -3.12 16.12 1.05
C LEU A 95 -2.68 15.04 0.06
N LEU A 96 -3.48 14.77 -0.97
CA LEU A 96 -3.21 13.75 -1.99
C LEU A 96 -2.72 14.42 -3.29
N GLY A 97 -1.74 13.79 -3.94
CA GLY A 97 -1.19 14.20 -5.24
C GLY A 97 -1.97 13.62 -6.40
N ASP A 98 -2.33 12.33 -6.28
CA ASP A 98 -3.22 11.58 -7.17
C ASP A 98 -4.03 10.51 -6.38
N GLY A 99 -4.43 9.42 -7.03
CA GLY A 99 -5.29 8.39 -6.44
C GLY A 99 -4.67 7.64 -5.25
N ASP A 100 -3.36 7.42 -5.29
CA ASP A 100 -2.60 6.57 -4.39
C ASP A 100 -1.33 7.21 -3.80
N HIS A 101 -0.94 8.39 -4.30
CA HIS A 101 0.19 9.17 -3.80
C HIS A 101 -0.22 10.36 -2.94
N LEU A 102 0.52 10.56 -1.85
CA LEU A 102 0.47 11.79 -1.04
C LEU A 102 1.20 12.93 -1.75
N ASN A 103 0.70 14.16 -1.62
CA ASN A 103 1.46 15.34 -2.02
C ASN A 103 2.41 15.81 -0.91
N ALA A 104 3.19 16.86 -1.14
CA ALA A 104 4.17 17.36 -0.16
C ALA A 104 3.59 17.64 1.24
N LEU A 105 2.37 18.19 1.32
CA LEU A 105 1.69 18.44 2.59
C LEU A 105 1.23 17.13 3.24
N GLY A 106 0.67 16.22 2.45
CA GLY A 106 0.29 14.89 2.90
C GLY A 106 1.47 14.10 3.44
N THR A 107 2.59 14.08 2.72
CA THR A 107 3.83 13.42 3.14
C THR A 107 4.37 14.02 4.43
N LYS A 108 4.36 15.35 4.60
CA LYS A 108 4.79 15.99 5.85
C LYS A 108 3.96 15.53 7.04
N ARG A 109 2.63 15.45 6.89
CA ARG A 109 1.73 14.94 7.92
C ARG A 109 1.98 13.45 8.18
N PHE A 110 1.97 12.63 7.13
CA PHE A 110 2.10 11.19 7.22
C PHE A 110 3.43 10.77 7.84
N SER A 111 4.53 11.44 7.50
CA SER A 111 5.85 11.21 8.12
C SER A 111 5.84 11.41 9.64
N LYS A 112 5.02 12.34 10.16
CA LYS A 112 4.85 12.51 11.60
C LYS A 112 4.12 11.30 12.20
N GLU A 113 3.02 10.88 11.58
CA GLU A 113 2.24 9.70 12.01
C GLU A 113 3.09 8.42 12.01
N ILE A 114 3.91 8.21 10.97
CA ILE A 114 4.82 7.07 10.88
C ILE A 114 5.93 7.14 11.92
N LYS A 115 6.53 8.32 12.14
CA LYS A 115 7.58 8.48 13.15
C LYS A 115 7.10 8.03 14.53
N ASP A 116 5.87 8.40 14.91
CA ASP A 116 5.28 8.04 16.20
C ASP A 116 4.99 6.53 16.32
N LEU A 117 4.77 5.84 15.20
CA LEU A 117 4.54 4.39 15.17
C LEU A 117 5.85 3.59 15.21
N VAL A 118 6.88 4.04 14.50
CA VAL A 118 8.16 3.31 14.40
C VAL A 118 9.10 3.58 15.57
N SER A 119 8.87 4.66 16.32
CA SER A 119 9.68 5.01 17.51
C SER A 119 9.22 4.28 18.78
N LYS A 120 8.23 3.39 18.67
CA LYS A 120 7.74 2.49 19.72
C LYS A 120 8.30 1.07 19.52
#